data_AF-A0A1L9B2M0-F1
#
_entry.id   AF-A0A1L9B2M0-F1
#
_cell.length_a   1.000
_cell.length_b   1.000
_cell.length_c   1.000
_cell.angle_alpha   90.00
_cell.angle_beta   90.00
_cell.angle_gamma   90.00
#
_symmetry.space_group_name_H-M   'P 1'
#
loop_
_entity.id
_entity.type
_entity.pdbx_description
1 polymer ?
#
loop_
_entity_poly.entity_id
_entity_poly.type
_entity_poly.pdbx_seq_one_letter_code
_entity_poly.pdbx_strand_id
1 'polypeptide(L)'
;MCLLGVEAQALGENLLSCQSSGYILSRCTLLKLPFATPVVEDDTTFETTYTVTYDFACTGHSVNVGVSTGQQYVPFVMGARNATLQLNGSGRVESYDPDPQTTLRLSFKPGCALTVSNVSIFPSGNTLVLWTSQAQSQAKIINLSLKQYLLAKDYQALATWDDSKLILLRDKLQGLVTAFPTNIHYKVMLDTVKSALDNAPPPYSYEQLAESGEEVIADLRDELDAEVARGQNLVNRFIRWQQQAEQSLVDVLASIPPA
;
A
#
# COMPACT_ATOMS: atom_id res chain seq x y z
N MET A 1 5.26 6.04 -15.67
CA MET A 1 6.33 6.06 -14.67
C MET A 1 6.02 7.19 -13.69
N CYS A 2 5.60 6.86 -12.47
CA CYS A 2 5.28 7.85 -11.43
C CYS A 2 6.59 8.42 -10.86
N LEU A 3 6.75 9.74 -10.91
CA LEU A 3 7.93 10.48 -10.43
C LEU A 3 7.84 10.85 -8.93
N LEU A 4 7.01 10.14 -8.15
CA LEU A 4 6.81 10.47 -6.74
C LEU A 4 8.10 10.19 -5.95
N GLY A 5 8.67 11.23 -5.36
CA GLY A 5 9.80 11.12 -4.44
C GLY A 5 11.19 11.26 -5.06
N VAL A 6 11.34 11.55 -6.35
CA VAL A 6 12.66 11.80 -6.97
C VAL A 6 13.12 13.23 -6.70
N GLU A 7 14.35 13.41 -6.21
CA GLU A 7 14.97 14.72 -6.02
C GLU A 7 15.86 15.05 -7.23
N ALA A 8 15.27 15.75 -8.21
CA ALA A 8 15.91 16.05 -9.49
C ALA A 8 17.20 16.89 -9.40
N GLN A 9 17.44 17.58 -8.28
CA GLN A 9 18.57 18.48 -8.09
C GLN A 9 19.92 17.75 -8.03
N ALA A 10 19.95 16.45 -7.74
CA ALA A 10 21.18 15.67 -7.65
C ALA A 10 21.51 14.86 -8.92
N LEU A 11 20.65 14.91 -9.94
CA LEU A 11 20.85 14.15 -11.18
C LEU A 11 21.82 14.86 -12.12
N GLY A 12 22.79 14.12 -12.64
CA GLY A 12 23.79 14.61 -13.59
C GLY A 12 24.97 15.36 -12.97
N GLU A 13 24.95 15.62 -11.65
CA GLU A 13 26.09 16.22 -10.95
C GLU A 13 27.22 15.20 -10.74
N ASN A 14 28.47 15.68 -10.84
CA ASN A 14 29.62 14.88 -10.44
C ASN A 14 29.71 14.82 -8.92
N LEU A 15 29.42 13.65 -8.37
CA LEU A 15 29.41 13.37 -6.94
C LEU A 15 30.82 13.33 -6.33
N LEU A 16 31.87 13.23 -7.15
CA LEU A 16 33.25 13.30 -6.67
C LEU A 16 33.80 14.72 -6.79
N SER A 17 34.03 15.35 -5.63
CA SER A 17 34.70 16.65 -5.54
C SER A 17 36.18 16.43 -5.22
N CYS A 18 37.07 16.83 -6.14
CA CYS A 18 38.50 16.57 -6.03
C CYS A 18 39.33 17.84 -6.22
N GLN A 19 40.53 17.88 -5.64
CA GLN A 19 41.55 18.87 -6.00
C GLN A 19 42.25 18.43 -7.28
N SER A 20 42.19 19.28 -8.31
CA SER A 20 42.85 19.03 -9.60
C SER A 20 44.25 19.64 -9.62
N SER A 21 45.25 18.83 -9.91
CA SER A 21 46.64 19.27 -10.14
C SER A 21 47.07 19.12 -11.60
N GLY A 22 46.11 19.08 -12.53
CA GLY A 22 46.32 18.92 -13.98
C GLY A 22 46.51 17.47 -14.44
N TYR A 23 47.40 16.71 -13.79
CA TYR A 23 47.73 15.32 -14.18
C TYR A 23 47.11 14.26 -13.27
N ILE A 24 46.58 14.68 -12.12
CA ILE A 24 46.00 13.80 -11.10
C ILE A 24 44.87 14.55 -10.38
N LEU A 25 43.83 13.80 -10.00
CA LEU A 25 42.81 14.25 -9.06
C LEU A 25 43.15 13.67 -7.70
N SER A 26 43.27 14.52 -6.68
CA SER A 26 43.66 14.14 -5.33
C SER A 26 42.69 14.73 -4.31
N ARG A 27 42.72 14.22 -3.07
CA ARG A 27 41.84 14.70 -1.99
C ARG A 27 40.37 14.70 -2.38
N CYS A 28 39.94 13.62 -3.03
CA CYS A 28 38.57 13.45 -3.47
C CYS A 28 37.65 13.18 -2.28
N THR A 29 36.47 13.79 -2.29
CA THR A 29 35.39 13.50 -1.36
C THR A 29 34.11 13.21 -2.12
N LEU A 30 33.28 12.33 -1.55
CA LEU A 30 31.94 12.12 -2.05
C LEU A 30 31.03 13.25 -1.54
N LEU A 31 30.41 13.99 -2.45
CA LEU A 31 29.34 14.91 -2.13
C LEU A 31 28.14 14.10 -1.66
N LYS A 32 27.71 14.34 -0.41
CA LYS A 32 26.55 13.69 0.15
C LYS A 32 25.28 14.31 -0.42
N LEU A 33 24.79 13.76 -1.53
CA LEU A 33 23.58 14.22 -2.21
C LEU A 33 22.44 13.21 -2.10
N PRO A 34 21.22 13.71 -1.88
CA PRO A 34 20.03 12.89 -1.85
C PRO A 34 19.41 12.75 -3.25
N PHE A 35 18.98 11.54 -3.59
CA PHE A 35 18.42 11.23 -4.92
C PHE A 35 16.91 10.94 -4.86
N ALA A 36 16.43 10.42 -3.73
CA ALA A 36 15.01 10.17 -3.54
C ALA A 36 14.62 10.28 -2.07
N THR A 37 13.40 10.73 -1.81
CA THR A 37 12.78 10.79 -0.50
C THR A 37 11.95 9.53 -0.20
N PRO A 38 11.67 9.24 1.08
CA PRO A 38 10.68 8.25 1.46
C PRO A 38 9.34 8.54 0.80
N VAL A 39 8.71 7.51 0.23
CA VAL A 39 7.37 7.64 -0.31
C VAL A 39 6.34 7.34 0.78
N VAL A 40 5.32 8.19 0.86
CA VAL A 40 4.21 8.07 1.81
C VAL A 40 2.94 7.71 1.05
N GLU A 41 2.22 6.71 1.54
CA GLU A 41 0.89 6.31 1.06
C GLU A 41 0.02 5.99 2.28
N ASP A 42 -1.24 6.43 2.27
CA ASP A 42 -2.15 6.26 3.40
C ASP A 42 -1.54 6.72 4.75
N ASP A 43 -0.87 7.88 4.75
CA ASP A 43 -0.15 8.49 5.89
C ASP A 43 1.00 7.64 6.49
N THR A 44 1.45 6.61 5.77
CA THR A 44 2.53 5.72 6.20
C THR A 44 3.63 5.60 5.15
N THR A 45 4.88 5.51 5.59
CA THR A 45 5.98 5.12 4.69
C THR A 45 5.98 3.61 4.51
N PHE A 46 6.32 3.16 3.31
CA PHE A 46 6.41 1.74 2.98
C PHE A 46 7.77 1.39 2.36
N GLU A 47 8.09 0.11 2.31
CA GLU A 47 9.33 -0.36 1.72
C GLU A 47 9.27 -0.24 0.19
N THR A 48 10.21 0.50 -0.38
CA THR A 48 10.33 0.70 -1.83
C THR A 48 11.61 0.05 -2.34
N THR A 49 11.59 -0.31 -3.62
CA THR A 49 12.77 -0.66 -4.40
C THR A 49 13.18 0.54 -5.24
N TYR A 50 14.38 1.04 -4.97
CA TYR A 50 15.02 2.11 -5.71
C TYR A 50 15.95 1.52 -6.75
N THR A 51 15.82 1.94 -8.01
CA THR A 51 16.79 1.62 -9.07
C THR A 51 17.50 2.90 -9.46
N VAL A 52 18.80 2.97 -9.16
CA VAL A 52 19.66 4.12 -9.44
C VAL A 52 20.55 3.80 -10.63
N THR A 53 20.47 4.62 -11.67
CA THR A 53 21.32 4.52 -12.87
C THR A 53 22.47 5.51 -12.73
N TYR A 54 23.69 5.05 -12.98
CA TYR A 54 24.90 5.84 -12.76
C TYR A 54 26.00 5.56 -13.79
N ASP A 55 26.92 6.51 -13.91
CA ASP A 55 28.19 6.38 -14.59
C ASP A 55 29.31 6.59 -13.58
N PHE A 56 30.26 5.66 -13.52
CA PHE A 56 31.44 5.77 -12.68
C PHE A 56 32.71 5.60 -13.51
N ALA A 57 33.04 6.61 -14.30
CA ALA A 57 34.09 6.63 -15.30
C ALA A 57 35.54 6.59 -14.75
N CYS A 58 35.71 6.25 -13.48
CA CYS A 58 36.98 6.29 -12.78
C CYS A 58 37.73 4.97 -12.93
N THR A 59 39.05 5.06 -13.05
CA THR A 59 39.99 3.93 -13.05
C THR A 59 41.16 4.24 -12.13
N GLY A 60 41.83 3.21 -11.60
CA GLY A 60 42.95 3.37 -10.67
C GLY A 60 42.67 2.74 -9.31
N HIS A 61 42.87 3.48 -8.23
CA HIS A 61 42.63 3.00 -6.87
C HIS A 61 41.15 2.65 -6.65
N SER A 62 40.89 1.46 -6.10
CA SER A 62 39.55 1.05 -5.69
C SER A 62 39.03 1.94 -4.56
N VAL A 63 37.82 2.45 -4.72
CA VAL A 63 37.10 3.21 -3.69
C VAL A 63 35.75 2.57 -3.43
N ASN A 64 35.33 2.55 -2.17
CA ASN A 64 34.06 1.94 -1.75
C ASN A 64 33.00 3.01 -1.49
N VAL A 65 32.59 3.74 -2.52
CA VAL A 65 31.47 4.70 -2.45
C VAL A 65 30.23 4.08 -3.08
N GLY A 66 29.05 4.48 -2.62
CA GLY A 66 27.81 3.85 -3.06
C GLY A 66 26.57 4.69 -2.79
N VAL A 67 25.44 4.01 -2.75
CA VAL A 67 24.14 4.57 -2.39
C VAL A 67 23.64 3.88 -1.12
N SER A 68 23.00 4.63 -0.25
CA SER A 68 22.41 4.13 1.00
C SER A 68 20.96 4.59 1.14
N THR A 69 20.13 3.71 1.73
CA THR A 69 18.78 4.03 2.24
C THR A 69 18.78 4.22 3.77
N GLY A 70 19.95 4.13 4.42
CA GLY A 70 20.09 3.99 5.86
C GLY A 70 19.87 2.56 6.38
N GLN A 71 19.11 1.74 5.65
CA GLN A 71 18.88 0.32 5.95
C GLN A 71 19.77 -0.60 5.11
N GLN A 72 20.02 -0.21 3.85
CA GLN A 72 20.84 -0.94 2.92
C GLN A 72 21.88 0.00 2.32
N TYR A 73 23.08 -0.53 2.07
CA TYR A 73 24.15 0.12 1.32
C TYR A 73 24.52 -0.75 0.12
N VAL A 74 24.68 -0.13 -1.04
CA VAL A 74 25.13 -0.79 -2.28
C VAL A 74 26.25 0.03 -2.91
N PRO A 75 27.45 -0.55 -3.10
CA PRO A 75 28.58 0.17 -3.68
C PRO A 75 28.40 0.40 -5.18
N PHE A 76 28.91 1.53 -5.66
CA PHE A 76 29.12 1.77 -7.09
C PHE A 76 30.29 0.93 -7.59
N VAL A 77 30.19 0.45 -8.83
CA VAL A 77 31.27 -0.29 -9.49
C VAL A 77 32.09 0.68 -10.33
N MET A 78 33.39 0.77 -10.08
CA MET A 78 34.30 1.60 -10.88
C MET A 78 34.40 1.11 -12.32
N GLY A 79 34.56 2.03 -13.26
CA GLY A 79 34.60 1.77 -14.71
C GLY A 79 33.23 1.49 -15.33
N ALA A 80 32.17 1.44 -14.52
CA ALA A 80 30.82 1.20 -15.00
C ALA A 80 30.29 2.40 -15.79
N ARG A 81 29.54 2.10 -16.85
CA ARG A 81 28.86 3.08 -17.69
C ARG A 81 27.39 2.72 -17.81
N ASN A 82 26.51 3.70 -17.56
CA ASN A 82 25.06 3.53 -17.53
C ASN A 82 24.62 2.27 -16.75
N ALA A 83 25.29 2.00 -15.63
CA ALA A 83 25.01 0.84 -14.81
C ALA A 83 23.88 1.14 -13.84
N THR A 84 23.15 0.09 -13.46
CA THR A 84 22.05 0.21 -12.51
C THR A 84 22.38 -0.52 -11.23
N LEU A 85 22.04 0.09 -10.10
CA LEU A 85 22.03 -0.56 -8.79
C LEU A 85 20.62 -0.53 -8.22
N GLN A 86 20.28 -1.59 -7.48
CA GLN A 86 18.99 -1.73 -6.82
C GLN A 86 19.20 -1.82 -5.32
N LEU A 87 18.39 -1.07 -4.57
CA LEU A 87 18.38 -1.10 -3.12
C LEU A 87 16.96 -0.95 -2.61
N ASN A 88 16.65 -1.68 -1.54
CA ASN A 88 15.37 -1.60 -0.87
C ASN A 88 15.46 -0.70 0.37
N GLY A 89 14.35 -0.07 0.71
CA GLY A 89 14.21 0.62 1.97
C GLY A 89 12.99 1.52 2.03
N SER A 90 12.70 1.98 3.24
CA SER A 90 11.67 2.99 3.52
C SER A 90 12.28 4.37 3.79
N GLY A 91 13.60 4.49 3.69
CA GLY A 91 14.37 5.69 4.00
C GLY A 91 14.73 6.52 2.77
N ARG A 92 15.36 7.68 3.02
CA ARG A 92 15.91 8.54 1.97
C ARG A 92 17.05 7.82 1.26
N VAL A 93 17.10 7.94 -0.06
CA VAL A 93 18.22 7.45 -0.88
C VAL A 93 19.23 8.56 -1.07
N GLU A 94 20.47 8.31 -0.71
CA GLU A 94 21.56 9.28 -0.84
C GLU A 94 22.89 8.60 -1.16
N SER A 95 23.80 9.34 -1.78
CA SER A 95 25.19 8.91 -1.93
C SER A 95 25.83 8.72 -0.55
N TYR A 96 26.63 7.66 -0.40
CA TYR A 96 27.24 7.31 0.87
C TYR A 96 28.69 6.84 0.70
N ASP A 97 29.55 7.37 1.56
CA ASP A 97 30.95 6.95 1.71
C ASP A 97 31.12 6.39 3.15
N PRO A 98 31.32 5.06 3.30
CA PRO A 98 31.55 4.42 4.59
C PRO A 98 32.91 4.75 5.19
N ASP A 99 33.90 5.17 4.38
CA ASP A 99 35.23 5.56 4.86
C ASP A 99 35.77 6.80 4.12
N PRO A 100 35.24 7.99 4.44
CA PRO A 100 35.64 9.24 3.80
C PRO A 100 37.12 9.57 3.97
N GLN A 101 37.76 9.11 5.05
CA GLN A 101 39.16 9.39 5.33
C GLN A 101 40.08 8.60 4.41
N THR A 102 39.72 7.36 4.09
CA THR A 102 40.43 6.57 3.07
C THR A 102 40.22 7.17 1.69
N THR A 103 38.99 7.50 1.30
CA THR A 103 38.68 8.14 0.00
C THR A 103 39.49 9.43 -0.22
N LEU A 104 39.63 10.27 0.81
CA LEU A 104 40.41 11.51 0.76
C LEU A 104 41.90 11.28 0.46
N ARG A 105 42.45 10.09 0.77
CA ARG A 105 43.86 9.76 0.54
C ARG A 105 44.10 9.15 -0.83
N LEU A 106 43.05 8.75 -1.54
CA LEU A 106 43.16 8.15 -2.87
C LEU A 106 43.35 9.22 -3.94
N SER A 107 43.95 8.79 -5.05
CA SER A 107 44.17 9.61 -6.24
C SER A 107 43.57 8.93 -7.46
N PHE A 108 43.00 9.73 -8.37
CA PHE A 108 42.36 9.27 -9.59
C PHE A 108 42.96 9.97 -10.82
N LYS A 109 42.76 9.35 -11.99
CA LYS A 109 43.12 9.98 -13.26
C LYS A 109 42.22 11.18 -13.57
N PRO A 110 42.71 12.22 -14.26
CA PRO A 110 41.87 13.28 -14.81
C PRO A 110 40.71 12.73 -15.64
N GLY A 111 39.53 13.34 -15.53
CA GLY A 111 38.30 12.86 -16.18
C GLY A 111 37.53 11.78 -15.40
N CYS A 112 38.02 11.36 -14.23
CA CYS A 112 37.23 10.57 -13.29
C CYS A 112 36.04 11.38 -12.79
N ALA A 113 34.84 10.84 -13.01
CA ALA A 113 33.58 11.38 -12.55
C ALA A 113 32.64 10.24 -12.12
N LEU A 114 31.83 10.53 -11.12
CA LEU A 114 30.74 9.68 -10.66
C LEU A 114 29.45 10.50 -10.78
N THR A 115 28.53 10.09 -11.64
CA THR A 115 27.28 10.81 -11.87
C THR A 115 26.12 9.84 -11.77
N VAL A 116 25.05 10.26 -11.09
CA VAL A 116 23.77 9.54 -11.10
C VAL A 116 22.88 10.18 -12.16
N SER A 117 22.45 9.41 -13.15
CA SER A 117 21.68 9.92 -14.30
C SER A 117 20.18 9.78 -14.10
N ASN A 118 19.72 8.76 -13.37
CA ASN A 118 18.31 8.51 -13.15
C ASN A 118 18.06 7.74 -11.85
N VAL A 119 16.93 8.00 -11.21
CA VAL A 119 16.41 7.18 -10.12
C VAL A 119 14.95 6.85 -10.39
N SER A 120 14.61 5.57 -10.31
CA SER A 120 13.24 5.09 -10.38
C SER A 120 12.85 4.41 -9.07
N ILE A 121 11.58 4.57 -8.70
CA ILE A 121 11.05 4.18 -7.40
C ILE A 121 9.84 3.31 -7.66
N PHE A 122 9.83 2.12 -7.07
CA PHE A 122 8.72 1.18 -7.15
C PHE A 122 8.43 0.61 -5.76
N PRO A 123 7.18 0.17 -5.47
CA PRO A 123 6.92 -0.61 -4.28
C PRO A 123 7.78 -1.88 -4.30
N SER A 124 8.36 -2.23 -3.15
CA SER A 124 9.12 -3.47 -3.04
C SER A 124 8.22 -4.70 -3.22
N GLY A 125 8.82 -5.85 -3.49
CA GLY A 125 8.09 -7.13 -3.53
C GLY A 125 7.32 -7.40 -2.23
N ASN A 126 7.90 -7.09 -1.06
CA ASN A 126 7.25 -7.26 0.24
C ASN A 126 6.01 -6.36 0.37
N THR A 127 6.12 -5.10 -0.05
CA THR A 127 5.00 -4.15 -0.06
C THR A 127 3.88 -4.63 -0.97
N LEU A 128 4.21 -5.11 -2.17
CA LEU A 128 3.21 -5.64 -3.11
C LEU A 128 2.49 -6.86 -2.54
N VAL A 129 3.20 -7.78 -1.88
CA VAL A 129 2.60 -8.94 -1.19
C VAL A 129 1.64 -8.48 -0.09
N LEU A 130 2.04 -7.49 0.72
CA LEU A 130 1.17 -6.93 1.76
C LEU A 130 -0.09 -6.30 1.17
N TRP A 131 0.05 -5.45 0.15
CA TRP A 131 -1.08 -4.80 -0.50
C TRP A 131 -2.03 -5.80 -1.16
N THR A 132 -1.50 -6.87 -1.74
CA THR A 132 -2.28 -7.97 -2.32
C THR A 132 -3.09 -8.68 -1.24
N SER A 133 -2.46 -9.02 -0.11
CA SER A 133 -3.14 -9.64 1.03
C SER A 133 -4.25 -8.75 1.60
N GLN A 134 -3.99 -7.44 1.73
CA GLN A 134 -4.99 -6.46 2.15
C GLN A 134 -6.18 -6.42 1.18
N ALA A 135 -5.94 -6.41 -0.14
CA ALA A 135 -6.99 -6.40 -1.15
C ALA A 135 -7.85 -7.67 -1.11
N GLN A 136 -7.22 -8.85 -0.94
CA GLN A 136 -7.94 -10.12 -0.78
C GLN A 136 -8.79 -10.17 0.49
N SER A 137 -8.27 -9.63 1.59
CA SER A 137 -9.03 -9.50 2.83
C SER A 137 -10.23 -8.56 2.65
N GLN A 138 -10.01 -7.41 2.02
CA GLN A 138 -11.06 -6.43 1.75
C GLN A 138 -12.15 -7.00 0.84
N ALA A 139 -11.78 -7.78 -0.19
CA ALA A 139 -12.75 -8.46 -1.04
C ALA A 139 -13.67 -9.41 -0.24
N LYS A 140 -13.11 -10.16 0.73
CA LYS A 140 -13.90 -11.02 1.62
C LYS A 140 -14.83 -10.22 2.53
N ILE A 141 -14.35 -9.10 3.08
CA ILE A 141 -15.15 -8.19 3.92
C ILE A 141 -16.33 -7.65 3.11
N ILE A 142 -16.08 -7.07 1.94
CA ILE A 142 -17.14 -6.53 1.07
C ILE A 142 -18.17 -7.62 0.71
N ASN A 143 -17.73 -8.84 0.38
CA ASN A 143 -18.65 -9.94 0.07
C ASN A 143 -19.50 -10.33 1.29
N LEU A 144 -18.92 -10.33 2.50
CA LEU A 144 -19.67 -10.59 3.73
C LEU A 144 -20.70 -9.48 4.00
N SER A 145 -20.29 -8.20 3.88
CA SER A 145 -21.20 -7.05 4.03
C SER A 145 -22.31 -7.07 2.99
N LEU A 146 -22.00 -7.40 1.73
CA LEU A 146 -22.99 -7.56 0.67
C LEU A 146 -23.99 -8.67 1.00
N LYS A 147 -23.53 -9.83 1.47
CA LYS A 147 -24.42 -10.93 1.90
C LYS A 147 -25.33 -10.49 3.04
N GLN A 148 -24.79 -9.81 4.04
CA GLN A 148 -25.58 -9.30 5.17
C GLN A 148 -26.64 -8.30 4.70
N TYR A 149 -26.28 -7.37 3.82
CA TYR A 149 -27.21 -6.41 3.22
C TYR A 149 -28.31 -7.12 2.40
N LEU A 150 -27.95 -8.05 1.51
CA LEU A 150 -28.92 -8.76 0.67
C LEU A 150 -29.86 -9.64 1.50
N LEU A 151 -29.35 -10.31 2.53
CA LEU A 151 -30.19 -11.04 3.48
C LEU A 151 -31.13 -10.06 4.17
N ALA A 152 -30.64 -8.97 4.76
CA ALA A 152 -31.51 -7.99 5.40
C ALA A 152 -32.57 -7.42 4.44
N LYS A 153 -32.26 -7.23 3.16
CA LYS A 153 -33.23 -6.78 2.14
C LYS A 153 -34.35 -7.79 1.89
N ASP A 154 -34.02 -9.08 1.92
CA ASP A 154 -34.96 -10.18 1.72
C ASP A 154 -35.57 -10.69 3.05
N TYR A 155 -35.57 -9.88 4.11
CA TYR A 155 -36.02 -10.32 5.45
C TYR A 155 -37.47 -10.85 5.48
N GLN A 156 -38.31 -10.46 4.53
CA GLN A 156 -39.67 -10.97 4.43
C GLN A 156 -39.72 -12.48 4.08
N ALA A 157 -38.64 -13.01 3.50
CA ALA A 157 -38.48 -14.42 3.15
C ALA A 157 -37.77 -15.24 4.22
N LEU A 158 -37.51 -14.70 5.43
CA LEU A 158 -36.76 -15.36 6.51
C LEU A 158 -37.25 -16.78 6.81
N ALA A 159 -38.57 -17.02 6.80
CA ALA A 159 -39.16 -18.33 7.07
C ALA A 159 -38.79 -19.43 6.04
N THR A 160 -38.22 -19.06 4.90
CA THR A 160 -37.84 -19.97 3.80
C THR A 160 -36.34 -20.21 3.72
N TRP A 161 -35.55 -19.53 4.54
CA TRP A 161 -34.11 -19.64 4.51
C TRP A 161 -33.60 -20.85 5.29
N ASP A 162 -32.45 -21.35 4.88
CA ASP A 162 -31.71 -22.33 5.67
C ASP A 162 -31.10 -21.69 6.94
N ASP A 163 -30.81 -22.53 7.93
CA ASP A 163 -30.21 -22.12 9.21
C ASP A 163 -28.91 -21.33 9.02
N SER A 164 -28.12 -21.60 7.99
CA SER A 164 -26.83 -20.95 7.78
C SER A 164 -26.98 -19.45 7.46
N LYS A 165 -27.98 -19.09 6.64
CA LYS A 165 -28.33 -17.70 6.33
C LYS A 165 -28.90 -16.99 7.55
N LEU A 166 -29.77 -17.67 8.30
CA LEU A 166 -30.37 -17.13 9.51
C LEU A 166 -29.32 -16.88 10.60
N ILE A 167 -28.38 -17.80 10.81
CA ILE A 167 -27.23 -17.65 11.72
C ILE A 167 -26.37 -16.45 11.31
N LEU A 168 -26.08 -16.30 10.01
CA LEU A 168 -25.25 -15.19 9.52
C LEU A 168 -25.88 -13.83 9.83
N LEU A 169 -27.19 -13.67 9.57
CA LEU A 169 -27.91 -12.44 9.85
C LEU A 169 -28.08 -12.22 11.36
N ARG A 170 -28.38 -13.27 12.14
CA ARG A 170 -28.46 -13.21 13.59
C ARG A 170 -27.17 -12.69 14.21
N ASP A 171 -26.02 -13.24 13.82
CA ASP A 171 -24.73 -12.86 14.41
C ASP A 171 -24.40 -11.39 14.12
N LYS A 172 -24.72 -10.92 12.91
CA LYS A 172 -24.59 -9.50 12.55
C LYS A 172 -25.51 -8.62 13.40
N LEU A 173 -26.79 -8.96 13.48
CA LEU A 173 -27.78 -8.21 14.27
C LEU A 173 -27.43 -8.21 15.77
N GLN A 174 -26.91 -9.32 16.29
CA GLN A 174 -26.45 -9.40 17.67
C GLN A 174 -25.25 -8.48 17.91
N GLY A 175 -24.33 -8.37 16.95
CA GLY A 175 -23.26 -7.37 16.99
C GLY A 175 -23.80 -5.94 17.02
N LEU A 176 -24.78 -5.63 16.17
CA LEU A 176 -25.42 -4.31 16.12
C LEU A 176 -26.16 -3.97 17.42
N VAL A 177 -26.95 -4.89 17.98
CA VAL A 177 -27.60 -4.71 19.30
C VAL A 177 -26.56 -4.52 20.41
N THR A 178 -25.43 -5.22 20.35
CA THR A 178 -24.36 -5.06 21.35
C THR A 178 -23.72 -3.68 21.26
N ALA A 179 -23.47 -3.19 20.05
CA ALA A 179 -22.88 -1.87 19.81
C ALA A 179 -23.87 -0.72 20.08
N PHE A 180 -25.16 -0.93 19.80
CA PHE A 180 -26.23 0.06 19.87
C PHE A 180 -27.43 -0.51 20.65
N PRO A 181 -27.29 -0.73 21.97
CA PRO A 181 -28.31 -1.43 22.78
C PRO A 181 -29.64 -0.68 22.91
N THR A 182 -29.65 0.62 22.60
CA THR A 182 -30.85 1.46 22.63
C THR A 182 -31.61 1.47 21.30
N ASN A 183 -31.02 0.96 20.21
CA ASN A 183 -31.71 0.87 18.93
C ASN A 183 -32.71 -0.29 18.96
N ILE A 184 -34.01 0.04 18.98
CA ILE A 184 -35.08 -0.96 19.07
C ILE A 184 -35.24 -1.77 17.77
N HIS A 185 -34.91 -1.18 16.62
CA HIS A 185 -35.07 -1.80 15.30
C HIS A 185 -34.14 -3.00 15.12
N TYR A 186 -32.89 -2.88 15.59
CA TYR A 186 -31.96 -4.01 15.59
C TYR A 186 -32.46 -5.17 16.46
N LYS A 187 -33.04 -4.86 17.61
CA LYS A 187 -33.58 -5.86 18.52
C LYS A 187 -34.80 -6.57 17.94
N VAL A 188 -35.72 -5.80 17.34
CA VAL A 188 -36.90 -6.33 16.64
C VAL A 188 -36.48 -7.32 15.55
N MET A 189 -35.52 -6.94 14.71
CA MET A 189 -35.00 -7.84 13.67
C MET A 189 -34.30 -9.06 14.25
N LEU A 190 -33.47 -8.89 15.30
CA LEU A 190 -32.75 -9.99 15.94
C LEU A 190 -33.70 -11.05 16.50
N ASP A 191 -34.70 -10.61 17.26
CA ASP A 191 -35.66 -11.51 17.91
C ASP A 191 -36.56 -12.21 16.88
N THR A 192 -36.80 -11.57 15.73
CA THR A 192 -37.50 -12.18 14.57
C THR A 192 -36.66 -13.27 13.92
N VAL A 193 -35.36 -13.04 13.69
CA VAL A 193 -34.46 -14.06 13.14
C VAL A 193 -34.29 -15.24 14.11
N LYS A 194 -34.22 -14.98 15.42
CA LYS A 194 -34.21 -16.04 16.44
C LYS A 194 -35.49 -16.88 16.40
N SER A 195 -36.65 -16.22 16.29
CA SER A 195 -37.93 -16.92 16.20
C SER A 195 -37.98 -17.79 14.94
N ALA A 196 -37.47 -17.32 13.81
CA ALA A 196 -37.36 -18.13 12.59
C ALA A 196 -36.45 -19.37 12.78
N LEU A 197 -35.30 -19.22 13.45
CA LEU A 197 -34.42 -20.34 13.80
C LEU A 197 -35.11 -21.37 14.71
N ASP A 198 -35.97 -20.90 15.62
CA ASP A 198 -36.75 -21.74 16.53
C ASP A 198 -38.02 -22.31 15.87
N ASN A 199 -38.24 -22.08 14.56
CA ASN A 199 -39.47 -22.42 13.83
C ASN A 199 -40.74 -21.84 14.49
N ALA A 200 -40.61 -20.68 15.13
CA ALA A 200 -41.67 -19.95 15.81
C ALA A 200 -42.16 -18.75 14.95
N PRO A 201 -43.44 -18.35 15.09
CA PRO A 201 -43.94 -17.15 14.44
C PRO A 201 -43.20 -15.90 14.97
N PRO A 202 -43.02 -14.85 14.14
CA PRO A 202 -42.35 -13.63 14.55
C PRO A 202 -43.13 -12.94 15.70
N PRO A 203 -42.43 -12.40 16.71
CA PRO A 203 -43.07 -11.88 17.92
C PRO A 203 -43.61 -10.45 17.78
N TYR A 204 -43.46 -9.83 16.60
CA TYR A 204 -43.83 -8.44 16.31
C TYR A 204 -44.84 -8.34 15.18
N SER A 205 -45.54 -7.20 15.09
CA SER A 205 -46.47 -6.93 13.99
C SER A 205 -45.73 -6.74 12.67
N TYR A 206 -46.44 -6.94 11.55
CA TYR A 206 -45.89 -6.71 10.22
C TYR A 206 -45.37 -5.28 10.02
N GLU A 207 -46.06 -4.27 10.57
CA GLU A 207 -45.64 -2.86 10.50
C GLU A 207 -44.31 -2.62 11.24
N GLN A 208 -44.15 -3.18 12.45
CA GLN A 208 -42.90 -3.05 13.23
C GLN A 208 -41.72 -3.72 12.55
N LEU A 209 -41.97 -4.86 11.90
CA LEU A 209 -40.96 -5.56 11.11
C LEU A 209 -40.58 -4.78 9.86
N ALA A 210 -41.56 -4.14 9.21
CA ALA A 210 -41.31 -3.32 8.02
C ALA A 210 -40.44 -2.11 8.34
N GLU A 211 -40.82 -1.33 9.34
CA GLU A 211 -40.07 -0.15 9.80
C GLU A 211 -38.65 -0.54 10.26
N SER A 212 -38.54 -1.58 11.08
CA SER A 212 -37.22 -2.03 11.58
C SER A 212 -36.35 -2.63 10.49
N GLY A 213 -36.96 -3.30 9.51
CA GLY A 213 -36.28 -3.83 8.34
C GLY A 213 -35.69 -2.71 7.48
N GLU A 214 -36.45 -1.65 7.21
CA GLU A 214 -35.97 -0.49 6.44
C GLU A 214 -34.74 0.17 7.09
N GLU A 215 -34.76 0.39 8.41
CA GLU A 215 -33.62 0.98 9.12
C GLU A 215 -32.38 0.07 9.07
N VAL A 216 -32.54 -1.22 9.34
CA VAL A 216 -31.43 -2.19 9.28
C VAL A 216 -30.86 -2.31 7.87
N ILE A 217 -31.70 -2.27 6.84
CA ILE A 217 -31.27 -2.30 5.44
C ILE A 217 -30.44 -1.06 5.12
N ALA A 218 -30.87 0.12 5.57
CA ALA A 218 -30.14 1.37 5.37
C ALA A 218 -28.76 1.34 6.05
N ASP A 219 -28.69 0.92 7.31
CA ASP A 219 -27.40 0.86 8.04
C ASP A 219 -26.42 -0.15 7.43
N LEU A 220 -26.92 -1.34 7.03
CA LEU A 220 -26.09 -2.33 6.36
C LEU A 220 -25.66 -1.89 4.96
N ARG A 221 -26.47 -1.04 4.29
CA ARG A 221 -26.08 -0.42 3.03
C ARG A 221 -24.95 0.59 3.25
N ASP A 222 -25.06 1.45 4.25
CA ASP A 222 -24.03 2.44 4.58
C ASP A 222 -22.71 1.76 4.96
N GLU A 223 -22.76 0.65 5.71
CA GLU A 223 -21.59 -0.15 6.01
C GLU A 223 -20.97 -0.76 4.74
N LEU A 224 -21.79 -1.33 3.85
CA LEU A 224 -21.33 -1.85 2.56
C LEU A 224 -20.65 -0.75 1.74
N ASP A 225 -21.25 0.43 1.63
CA ASP A 225 -20.70 1.55 0.87
C ASP A 225 -19.37 2.05 1.47
N ALA A 226 -19.24 2.04 2.80
CA ALA A 226 -17.98 2.34 3.47
C ALA A 226 -16.87 1.30 3.19
N GLU A 227 -17.22 0.02 3.10
CA GLU A 227 -16.26 -1.03 2.73
C GLU A 227 -15.90 -0.98 1.23
N VAL A 228 -16.86 -0.61 0.37
CA VAL A 228 -16.64 -0.35 -1.06
C VAL A 228 -15.68 0.81 -1.27
N ALA A 229 -15.85 1.92 -0.55
CA ALA A 229 -14.94 3.07 -0.61
C ALA A 229 -13.50 2.69 -0.22
N ARG A 230 -13.34 1.87 0.83
CA ARG A 230 -12.04 1.31 1.24
C ARG A 230 -11.45 0.41 0.15
N GLY A 231 -12.25 -0.48 -0.43
CA GLY A 231 -11.84 -1.31 -1.57
C GLY A 231 -11.40 -0.50 -2.78
N GLN A 232 -12.15 0.55 -3.13
CA GLN A 232 -11.82 1.43 -4.24
C GLN A 232 -10.49 2.18 -4.01
N ASN A 233 -10.21 2.60 -2.77
CA ASN A 233 -8.91 3.21 -2.44
C ASN A 233 -7.75 2.22 -2.71
N LEU A 234 -7.88 0.96 -2.29
CA LEU A 234 -6.88 -0.07 -2.58
C LEU A 234 -6.66 -0.26 -4.09
N VAL A 235 -7.73 -0.32 -4.88
CA VAL A 235 -7.64 -0.41 -6.36
C VAL A 235 -6.91 0.81 -6.93
N ASN A 236 -7.27 2.01 -6.49
CA ASN A 236 -6.64 3.26 -6.93
C ASN A 236 -5.15 3.28 -6.59
N ARG A 237 -4.74 2.70 -5.45
CA ARG A 237 -3.34 2.54 -5.07
C ARG A 237 -2.58 1.65 -6.06
N PHE A 238 -3.12 0.49 -6.45
CA PHE A 238 -2.49 -0.35 -7.48
C PHE A 238 -2.34 0.40 -8.81
N ILE A 239 -3.39 1.09 -9.27
CA ILE A 239 -3.38 1.86 -10.52
C ILE A 239 -2.32 2.96 -10.49
N ARG A 240 -2.23 3.72 -9.39
CA ARG A 240 -1.25 4.80 -9.22
C ARG A 240 0.18 4.29 -9.39
N TRP A 241 0.46 3.11 -8.84
CA TRP A 241 1.76 2.45 -8.93
C TRP A 241 1.95 1.61 -10.20
N GLN A 242 1.04 1.76 -11.17
CA GLN A 242 1.04 1.04 -12.44
C GLN A 242 1.11 -0.49 -12.25
N GLN A 243 0.51 -0.97 -11.16
CA GLN A 243 0.38 -2.38 -10.84
C GLN A 243 -1.02 -2.87 -11.22
N GLN A 244 -1.13 -4.15 -11.55
CA GLN A 244 -2.43 -4.78 -11.73
C GLN A 244 -3.13 -4.86 -10.37
N ALA A 245 -4.35 -4.33 -10.30
CA ALA A 245 -5.18 -4.47 -9.12
C ALA A 245 -5.55 -5.95 -8.89
N GLU A 246 -5.67 -6.32 -7.61
CA GLU A 246 -6.06 -7.69 -7.25
C GLU A 246 -7.46 -8.01 -7.80
N GLN A 247 -7.53 -9.04 -8.65
CA GLN A 247 -8.73 -9.33 -9.43
C GLN A 247 -9.94 -9.65 -8.55
N SER A 248 -9.72 -10.38 -7.44
CA SER A 248 -10.79 -10.72 -6.51
C SER A 248 -11.48 -9.49 -5.90
N LEU A 249 -10.75 -8.41 -5.68
CA LEU A 249 -11.31 -7.14 -5.21
C LEU A 249 -12.08 -6.43 -6.31
N VAL A 250 -11.53 -6.39 -7.53
CA VAL A 250 -12.20 -5.79 -8.70
C VAL A 250 -13.52 -6.49 -8.99
N ASP A 251 -13.55 -7.82 -8.97
CA ASP A 251 -14.74 -8.62 -9.24
C ASP A 251 -15.84 -8.38 -8.20
N VAL A 252 -15.46 -8.33 -6.91
CA VAL A 252 -16.42 -8.06 -5.84
C VAL A 252 -16.99 -6.64 -5.93
N LEU A 253 -16.15 -5.64 -6.23
CA LEU A 253 -16.61 -4.26 -6.44
C LEU A 253 -17.58 -4.15 -7.62
N ALA A 254 -17.33 -4.89 -8.71
CA ALA A 254 -18.22 -4.92 -9.87
C ALA A 254 -19.57 -5.62 -9.59
N SER A 255 -19.63 -6.47 -8.55
CA SER A 255 -20.85 -7.21 -8.18
C SER A 255 -21.81 -6.42 -7.28
N ILE A 256 -21.41 -5.23 -6.81
CA ILE A 256 -22.21 -4.43 -5.87
C ILE A 256 -23.42 -3.83 -6.60
N PRO A 257 -24.65 -4.06 -6.09
CA PRO A 257 -25.84 -3.42 -6.64
C PRO A 257 -25.75 -1.89 -6.54
N PRO A 258 -26.26 -1.15 -7.55
CA PRO A 258 -26.38 0.30 -7.44
C PRO A 258 -27.22 0.65 -6.21
N ALA A 259 -26.89 1.79 -5.59
CA ALA A 259 -27.67 2.37 -4.51
C ALA A 259 -29.09 2.72 -4.97
#